data_AF-A0A812QGD5-F1
#
_entry.id   AF-A0A812QGD5-F1
#
_cell.length_a   1.000
_cell.length_b   1.000
_cell.length_c   1.000
_cell.angle_alpha   90.00
_cell.angle_beta   90.00
_cell.angle_gamma   90.00
#
_symmetry.space_group_name_H-M   'P 1'
#
loop_
_entity.id
_entity.type
_entity.pdbx_description
1 polymer ?
#
loop_
_entity_poly.entity_id
_entity_poly.type
_entity_poly.pdbx_seq_one_letter_code
_entity_poly.pdbx_strand_id
1 'polypeptide(L)'
;MATKIDGHIGFAGDLTPTTASDTSAAGSPNGSEPASPKRTFMKNEVLAWQQELLQEFSSPAFQKRLRQASSLQAAEYEKARTALVRDAHWAVAPQHGFPATDLGIEQMLLAVDQFLDDMDVSVNQQIIQEHLVACEVPAPFKEQTALPLGHDKKALGRRDVVRLLKSLQVSFSEPNFQQELAKLKESDMKASGIAEAMGFLQLPGRNELAFAIQEQLAPCFGFEASKQGILAMISTCAQFLMDPEIAELFDAVNMKLGMTPEACKAFRAKVLPQTCG
;
A
#
# COMPACT_ATOMS: atom_id res chain seq x y z
N MET A 1 -2.30 -9.49 -32.96
CA MET A 1 -1.15 -8.67 -32.54
C MET A 1 -1.51 -8.07 -31.20
N ALA A 2 -1.05 -8.66 -30.11
CA ALA A 2 -1.38 -8.23 -28.76
C ALA A 2 -0.24 -7.33 -28.27
N THR A 3 -0.52 -6.03 -28.17
CA THR A 3 0.32 -5.04 -27.51
C THR A 3 0.33 -5.37 -26.03
N LYS A 4 1.46 -5.91 -25.55
CA LYS A 4 1.73 -6.13 -24.13
C LYS A 4 1.88 -4.75 -23.49
N ILE A 5 0.98 -4.45 -22.57
CA ILE A 5 0.99 -3.20 -21.79
C ILE A 5 2.14 -3.31 -20.80
N ASP A 6 3.21 -2.54 -21.03
CA ASP A 6 4.30 -2.34 -20.07
C ASP A 6 3.73 -1.64 -18.83
N GLY A 7 3.49 -2.44 -17.78
CA GLY A 7 3.05 -2.02 -16.45
C GLY A 7 4.05 -2.45 -15.38
N HIS A 8 5.33 -2.27 -15.64
CA HIS A 8 6.34 -2.09 -14.59
C HIS A 8 6.22 -0.61 -14.20
N ILE A 9 6.07 -0.15 -12.96
CA ILE A 9 6.76 -0.52 -11.73
C ILE A 9 5.92 -0.02 -10.54
N GLY A 10 5.49 -0.91 -9.64
CA GLY A 10 4.72 -0.51 -8.44
C GLY A 10 5.60 -0.22 -7.23
N PHE A 11 6.68 -1.01 -7.05
CA PHE A 11 7.47 -1.04 -5.81
C PHE A 11 8.68 -0.10 -5.77
N ALA A 12 9.10 0.44 -6.91
CA ALA A 12 10.41 1.05 -7.02
C ALA A 12 10.39 2.59 -7.02
N GLY A 13 9.22 3.23 -6.97
CA GLY A 13 9.13 4.70 -6.96
C GLY A 13 9.97 5.41 -8.06
N ASP A 14 10.06 4.82 -9.26
CA ASP A 14 10.94 5.20 -10.38
C ASP A 14 12.44 4.88 -10.25
N LEU A 15 12.78 3.70 -9.73
CA LEU A 15 14.08 3.06 -10.00
C LEU A 15 14.10 2.42 -11.41
N THR A 16 13.88 3.20 -12.47
CA THR A 16 14.20 2.75 -13.83
C THR A 16 15.68 2.92 -14.10
N PRO A 17 16.41 1.91 -14.60
CA PRO A 17 17.78 2.08 -15.05
C PRO A 17 17.80 2.96 -16.31
N THR A 18 18.58 4.05 -16.27
CA THR A 18 19.03 4.72 -17.50
C THR A 18 19.91 3.75 -18.26
N THR A 19 19.41 3.21 -19.38
CA THR A 19 20.22 2.49 -20.36
C THR A 19 21.19 3.46 -21.01
N ALA A 20 22.41 3.57 -20.47
CA ALA A 20 23.53 4.15 -21.18
C ALA A 20 24.11 3.07 -22.12
N SER A 21 23.85 3.23 -23.41
CA SER A 21 24.62 2.55 -24.45
C SER A 21 26.00 3.21 -24.54
N ASP A 22 27.08 2.43 -24.35
CA ASP A 22 28.30 2.61 -25.14
C ASP A 22 29.22 1.36 -25.15
N THR A 23 29.17 0.70 -26.31
CA THR A 23 30.20 0.06 -27.15
C THR A 23 31.56 -0.44 -26.59
N SER A 24 31.78 -1.76 -26.78
CA SER A 24 33.01 -2.54 -27.09
C SER A 24 34.28 -2.51 -26.20
N ALA A 25 34.69 -3.70 -25.72
CA ALA A 25 35.81 -4.49 -26.27
C ALA A 25 35.96 -5.87 -25.59
N ALA A 26 36.59 -6.79 -26.32
CA ALA A 26 36.61 -8.26 -26.17
C ALA A 26 37.47 -8.84 -25.02
N GLY A 27 37.11 -10.06 -24.58
CA GLY A 27 37.97 -10.96 -23.79
C GLY A 27 37.22 -12.16 -23.16
N SER A 28 37.27 -13.32 -23.82
CA SER A 28 36.75 -14.64 -23.38
C SER A 28 37.51 -15.24 -22.16
N PRO A 29 37.22 -16.49 -21.73
CA PRO A 29 35.99 -17.02 -21.12
C PRO A 29 36.31 -17.75 -19.78
N ASN A 30 35.26 -18.30 -19.16
CA ASN A 30 35.29 -19.38 -18.18
C ASN A 30 35.41 -18.99 -16.69
N GLY A 31 34.24 -18.97 -16.06
CA GLY A 31 34.03 -18.94 -14.62
C GLY A 31 32.55 -19.19 -14.38
N SER A 32 32.09 -20.41 -14.62
CA SER A 32 30.74 -20.83 -14.25
C SER A 32 30.65 -20.86 -12.74
N GLU A 33 30.42 -19.70 -12.11
CA GLU A 33 29.92 -19.65 -10.75
C GLU A 33 28.56 -20.37 -10.73
N PRO A 34 28.34 -21.30 -9.79
CA PRO A 34 27.04 -21.90 -9.62
C PRO A 34 26.06 -20.77 -9.28
N ALA A 35 25.11 -20.53 -10.19
CA ALA A 35 24.03 -19.57 -9.99
C ALA A 35 23.40 -19.83 -8.62
N SER A 36 23.66 -18.93 -7.67
CA SER A 36 23.09 -19.01 -6.33
C SER A 36 21.57 -19.06 -6.49
N PRO A 37 20.85 -19.90 -5.72
CA PRO A 37 19.41 -20.01 -5.85
C PRO A 37 18.78 -18.62 -5.73
N LYS A 38 18.02 -18.22 -6.74
CA LYS A 38 17.29 -16.94 -6.74
C LYS A 38 16.37 -16.96 -5.53
N ARG A 39 16.67 -16.13 -4.52
CA ARG A 39 15.85 -15.99 -3.33
C ARG A 39 14.45 -15.54 -3.74
N THR A 40 13.43 -16.24 -3.27
CA THR A 40 12.03 -15.87 -3.46
C THR A 40 11.43 -15.46 -2.12
N PHE A 41 10.49 -14.53 -2.14
CA PHE A 41 9.74 -14.14 -0.96
C PHE A 41 8.57 -15.10 -0.70
N MET A 42 8.26 -15.35 0.58
CA MET A 42 6.93 -15.75 1.04
C MET A 42 6.05 -14.51 1.27
N LYS A 43 4.72 -14.66 1.20
CA LYS A 43 3.77 -13.54 1.40
C LYS A 43 4.05 -12.75 2.68
N ASN A 44 4.26 -13.44 3.81
CA ASN A 44 4.52 -12.78 5.10
C ASN A 44 5.84 -12.01 5.11
N GLU A 45 6.84 -12.43 4.33
CA GLU A 45 8.11 -11.70 4.20
C GLU A 45 7.92 -10.43 3.37
N VAL A 46 7.12 -10.46 2.28
CA VAL A 46 6.75 -9.25 1.53
C VAL A 46 6.01 -8.26 2.42
N LEU A 47 5.04 -8.74 3.21
CA LEU A 47 4.27 -7.88 4.11
C LEU A 47 5.15 -7.28 5.22
N ALA A 48 6.11 -8.02 5.76
CA ALA A 48 7.08 -7.52 6.72
C ALA A 48 7.99 -6.45 6.10
N TRP A 49 8.49 -6.71 4.90
CA TRP A 49 9.30 -5.74 4.15
C TRP A 49 8.53 -4.45 3.82
N GLN A 50 7.29 -4.56 3.34
CA GLN A 50 6.42 -3.40 3.12
C GLN A 50 6.17 -2.64 4.42
N GLN A 51 6.07 -3.33 5.56
CA GLN A 51 5.90 -2.69 6.85
C GLN A 51 7.13 -1.87 7.28
N GLU A 52 8.34 -2.35 7.00
CA GLU A 52 9.59 -1.62 7.25
C GLU A 52 9.70 -0.38 6.34
N LEU A 53 9.39 -0.53 5.05
CA LEU A 53 9.36 0.59 4.11
C LEU A 53 8.32 1.63 4.50
N LEU A 54 7.12 1.21 4.89
CA LEU A 54 6.10 2.11 5.42
C LEU A 54 6.60 2.89 6.64
N GLN A 55 7.32 2.23 7.56
CA GLN A 55 7.89 2.91 8.73
C GLN A 55 8.96 3.94 8.34
N GLU A 56 9.88 3.59 7.44
CA GLU A 56 10.92 4.52 6.98
C GLU A 56 10.30 5.70 6.21
N PHE A 57 9.42 5.42 5.25
CA PHE A 57 8.83 6.46 4.40
C PHE A 57 7.87 7.36 5.16
N SER A 58 7.11 6.85 6.13
CA SER A 58 6.28 7.70 7.00
C SER A 58 7.09 8.45 8.08
N SER A 59 8.40 8.19 8.21
CA SER A 59 9.21 8.81 9.25
C SER A 59 9.37 10.33 9.03
N PRO A 60 9.38 11.14 10.11
CA PRO A 60 9.59 12.59 9.99
C PRO A 60 10.92 12.95 9.31
N ALA A 61 11.96 12.12 9.51
CA ALA A 61 13.28 12.34 8.92
C ALA A 61 13.29 12.10 7.41
N PHE A 62 12.64 11.03 6.93
CA PHE A 62 12.48 10.78 5.50
C PHE A 62 11.61 11.85 4.84
N GLN A 63 10.44 12.14 5.42
CA GLN A 63 9.51 13.15 4.91
C GLN A 63 10.14 14.55 4.84
N LYS A 64 10.99 14.91 5.81
CA LYS A 64 11.77 16.16 5.74
C LYS A 64 12.72 16.19 4.54
N ARG A 65 13.43 15.10 4.25
CA ARG A 65 14.35 14.99 3.10
C ARG A 65 13.59 15.03 1.77
N LEU A 66 12.45 14.32 1.67
CA LEU A 66 11.60 14.32 0.48
C LEU A 66 11.06 15.72 0.17
N ARG A 67 10.63 16.48 1.20
CA ARG A 67 10.21 17.89 1.04
C ARG A 67 11.35 18.84 0.64
N GLN A 68 12.56 18.62 1.13
CA GLN A 68 13.71 19.40 0.69
C GLN A 68 13.98 19.15 -0.79
N ALA A 69 13.91 17.89 -1.23
CA ALA A 69 14.06 17.53 -2.63
C ALA A 69 12.96 18.15 -3.51
N SER A 70 11.71 18.24 -3.05
CA SER A 70 10.60 18.79 -3.83
C SER A 70 10.72 20.30 -4.14
N SER A 71 11.67 20.99 -3.51
CA SER A 71 12.00 22.39 -3.83
C SER A 71 12.97 22.54 -5.01
N LEU A 72 13.53 21.43 -5.48
CA LEU A 72 14.47 21.39 -6.61
C LEU A 72 13.75 21.46 -7.96
N GLN A 73 14.51 21.69 -9.03
CA GLN A 73 13.98 21.55 -10.39
C GLN A 73 13.59 20.10 -10.69
N ALA A 74 12.62 19.88 -11.57
CA ALA A 74 12.02 18.56 -11.83
C ALA A 74 13.03 17.41 -12.04
N ALA A 75 14.09 17.63 -12.84
CA ALA A 75 15.12 16.61 -13.09
C ALA A 75 15.99 16.32 -11.85
N GLU A 76 16.27 17.33 -11.04
CA GLU A 76 17.05 17.21 -9.82
C GLU A 76 16.22 16.63 -8.66
N TYR A 77 14.93 17.00 -8.59
CA TYR A 77 13.96 16.40 -7.70
C TYR A 77 13.87 14.90 -7.95
N GLU A 78 13.70 14.51 -9.22
CA GLU A 78 13.57 13.10 -9.55
C GLU A 78 14.82 12.31 -9.17
N LYS A 79 16.00 12.81 -9.53
CA LYS A 79 17.27 12.20 -9.12
C LYS A 79 17.41 12.09 -7.59
N ALA A 80 17.04 13.12 -6.85
CA ALA A 80 17.11 13.14 -5.39
C ALA A 80 16.08 12.19 -4.76
N ARG A 81 14.86 12.13 -5.30
CA ARG A 81 13.80 11.22 -4.87
C ARG A 81 14.20 9.77 -5.10
N THR A 82 14.65 9.43 -6.30
CA THR A 82 15.14 8.08 -6.64
C THR A 82 16.27 7.65 -5.70
N ALA A 83 17.21 8.55 -5.39
CA ALA A 83 18.29 8.25 -4.45
C ALA A 83 17.78 7.99 -3.02
N LEU A 84 16.86 8.81 -2.51
CA LEU A 84 16.26 8.62 -1.18
C LEU A 84 15.51 7.30 -1.06
N VAL A 85 14.70 6.96 -2.07
CA VAL A 85 13.95 5.69 -2.13
C VAL A 85 14.91 4.51 -2.20
N ARG A 86 15.94 4.59 -3.06
CA ARG A 86 16.96 3.56 -3.16
C ARG A 86 17.68 3.30 -1.84
N ASP A 87 18.14 4.36 -1.17
CA ASP A 87 18.90 4.23 0.07
C ASP A 87 18.05 3.57 1.17
N ALA A 88 16.75 3.86 1.22
CA ALA A 88 15.82 3.17 2.12
C ALA A 88 15.68 1.67 1.78
N HIS A 89 15.55 1.31 0.50
CA HIS A 89 15.54 -0.08 0.08
C HIS A 89 16.85 -0.81 0.39
N TRP A 90 18.01 -0.16 0.22
CA TRP A 90 19.31 -0.74 0.60
C TRP A 90 19.41 -1.02 2.09
N ALA A 91 18.84 -0.17 2.94
CA ALA A 91 18.87 -0.37 4.39
C ALA A 91 18.08 -1.62 4.85
N VAL A 92 16.99 -1.95 4.15
CA VAL A 92 16.13 -3.08 4.51
C VAL A 92 16.49 -4.38 3.78
N ALA A 93 17.00 -4.31 2.55
CA ALA A 93 17.27 -5.49 1.70
C ALA A 93 18.08 -6.61 2.40
N PRO A 94 19.17 -6.33 3.15
CA PRO A 94 19.94 -7.37 3.85
C PRO A 94 19.14 -8.17 4.88
N GLN A 95 18.18 -7.54 5.54
CA GLN A 95 17.34 -8.19 6.56
C GLN A 95 16.41 -9.21 5.92
N HIS A 96 16.05 -8.98 4.65
CA HIS A 96 15.25 -9.86 3.82
C HIS A 96 16.10 -10.75 2.92
N GLY A 97 17.41 -10.89 3.19
CA GLY A 97 18.32 -11.78 2.49
C GLY A 97 18.69 -11.37 1.05
N PHE A 98 18.53 -10.09 0.72
CA PHE A 98 19.00 -9.49 -0.54
C PHE A 98 20.22 -8.60 -0.28
N PRO A 99 21.20 -8.51 -1.20
CA PRO A 99 22.33 -7.62 -1.00
C PRO A 99 21.90 -6.14 -1.04
N ALA A 100 22.55 -5.28 -0.26
CA ALA A 100 22.37 -3.82 -0.30
C ALA A 100 23.05 -3.21 -1.54
N THR A 101 22.60 -3.61 -2.72
CA THR A 101 23.10 -3.17 -4.03
C THR A 101 21.92 -2.94 -4.98
N ASP A 102 22.15 -2.22 -6.08
CA ASP A 102 21.12 -1.99 -7.10
C ASP A 102 20.58 -3.32 -7.65
N LEU A 103 21.47 -4.28 -7.93
CA LEU A 103 21.11 -5.63 -8.37
C LEU A 103 20.31 -6.39 -7.28
N GLY A 104 20.65 -6.20 -6.01
CA GLY A 104 19.91 -6.80 -4.89
C GLY A 104 18.51 -6.25 -4.76
N ILE A 105 18.33 -4.93 -4.94
CA ILE A 105 17.00 -4.32 -5.02
C ILE A 105 16.24 -4.88 -6.22
N GLU A 106 16.84 -4.95 -7.41
CA GLU A 106 16.17 -5.49 -8.60
C GLU A 106 15.68 -6.93 -8.35
N GLN A 107 16.53 -7.78 -7.78
CA GLN A 107 16.16 -9.14 -7.37
C GLN A 107 15.03 -9.15 -6.35
N MET A 108 15.07 -8.24 -5.37
CA MET A 108 14.04 -8.10 -4.33
C MET A 108 12.70 -7.69 -4.96
N LEU A 109 12.69 -6.69 -5.84
CA LEU A 109 11.49 -6.21 -6.54
C LEU A 109 10.89 -7.30 -7.43
N LEU A 110 11.73 -8.01 -8.20
CA LEU A 110 11.29 -9.14 -9.02
C LEU A 110 10.70 -10.28 -8.19
N ALA A 111 11.23 -10.53 -6.98
CA ALA A 111 10.68 -11.54 -6.08
C ALA A 111 9.29 -11.15 -5.52
N VAL A 112 8.93 -9.86 -5.58
CA VAL A 112 7.64 -9.36 -5.09
C VAL A 112 6.57 -9.34 -6.19
N ASP A 113 6.95 -9.28 -7.47
CA ASP A 113 6.02 -9.22 -8.61
C ASP A 113 4.95 -10.33 -8.59
N GLN A 114 5.28 -11.50 -8.04
CA GLN A 114 4.31 -12.61 -7.89
C GLN A 114 3.15 -12.30 -6.94
N PHE A 115 3.21 -11.22 -6.17
CA PHE A 115 2.19 -10.77 -5.21
C PHE A 115 1.45 -9.51 -5.65
N LEU A 116 1.61 -9.05 -6.89
CA LEU A 116 0.94 -7.82 -7.37
C LEU A 116 -0.58 -7.87 -7.25
N ASP A 117 -1.17 -9.07 -7.39
CA ASP A 117 -2.59 -9.31 -7.24
C ASP A 117 -3.03 -9.57 -5.78
N ASP A 118 -2.09 -9.71 -4.84
CA ASP A 118 -2.42 -9.95 -3.43
C ASP A 118 -2.90 -8.65 -2.77
N MET A 119 -4.13 -8.64 -2.25
CA MET A 119 -4.73 -7.38 -1.80
C MET A 119 -4.04 -6.78 -0.56
N ASP A 120 -3.50 -7.59 0.36
CA ASP A 120 -2.73 -7.06 1.49
C ASP A 120 -1.49 -6.33 0.99
N VAL A 121 -0.83 -6.94 -0.01
CA VAL A 121 0.36 -6.38 -0.64
C VAL A 121 0.02 -5.13 -1.47
N SER A 122 -1.05 -5.14 -2.26
CA SER A 122 -1.46 -3.97 -3.07
C SER A 122 -1.89 -2.78 -2.20
N VAL A 123 -2.63 -3.01 -1.11
CA VAL A 123 -3.04 -1.94 -0.17
C VAL A 123 -1.81 -1.26 0.43
N ASN A 124 -0.88 -2.05 0.98
CA ASN A 124 0.36 -1.52 1.51
C ASN A 124 1.17 -0.79 0.44
N GLN A 125 1.17 -1.29 -0.79
CA GLN A 125 1.91 -0.68 -1.89
C GLN A 125 1.39 0.71 -2.23
N GLN A 126 0.07 0.88 -2.24
CA GLN A 126 -0.50 2.20 -2.46
C GLN A 126 -0.19 3.16 -1.32
N ILE A 127 -0.27 2.71 -0.06
CA ILE A 127 0.08 3.55 1.08
C ILE A 127 1.56 3.95 1.01
N ILE A 128 2.46 3.03 0.65
CA ILE A 128 3.88 3.31 0.38
C ILE A 128 3.99 4.41 -0.68
N GLN A 129 3.31 4.26 -1.81
CA GLN A 129 3.36 5.22 -2.90
C GLN A 129 2.84 6.60 -2.46
N GLU A 130 1.76 6.66 -1.68
CA GLU A 130 1.23 7.90 -1.11
C GLU A 130 2.26 8.61 -0.22
N HIS A 131 3.05 7.86 0.58
CA HIS A 131 4.14 8.45 1.36
C HIS A 131 5.36 8.87 0.51
N LEU A 132 5.49 8.36 -0.72
CA LEU A 132 6.59 8.72 -1.63
C LEU A 132 6.29 9.91 -2.53
N VAL A 133 5.03 10.35 -2.59
CA VAL A 133 4.65 11.59 -3.26
C VAL A 133 4.96 12.75 -2.30
N ALA A 134 5.83 13.67 -2.74
CA ALA A 134 6.04 14.91 -1.99
C ALA A 134 4.70 15.66 -1.95
N CYS A 135 4.27 16.10 -0.76
CA CYS A 135 2.99 16.80 -0.58
C CYS A 135 2.81 17.91 -1.62
N GLU A 136 2.00 17.66 -2.64
CA GLU A 136 1.37 18.73 -3.40
C GLU A 136 0.31 19.33 -2.49
N VAL A 137 0.39 20.64 -2.24
CA VAL A 137 -0.62 21.35 -1.44
C VAL A 137 -1.97 21.14 -2.14
N PRO A 138 -2.95 20.48 -1.50
CA PRO A 138 -4.27 20.33 -2.10
C PRO A 138 -4.85 21.72 -2.32
N ALA A 139 -5.25 22.01 -3.56
CA ALA A 139 -6.04 23.21 -3.82
C ALA A 139 -7.24 23.26 -2.87
N PRO A 140 -7.61 24.43 -2.33
CA PRO A 140 -8.64 24.53 -1.29
C PRO A 140 -9.95 23.89 -1.77
N PHE A 141 -10.37 22.85 -1.05
CA PHE A 141 -11.59 22.10 -1.30
C PHE A 141 -12.80 23.06 -1.29
N LYS A 142 -13.48 23.20 -2.42
CA LYS A 142 -14.79 23.85 -2.48
C LYS A 142 -15.85 22.82 -2.08
N GLU A 143 -16.43 23.04 -0.91
CA GLU A 143 -17.59 22.33 -0.41
C GLU A 143 -18.75 22.46 -1.41
N GLN A 144 -19.19 21.34 -2.00
CA GLN A 144 -20.37 21.28 -2.85
C GLN A 144 -21.38 20.30 -2.29
N THR A 145 -22.57 20.85 -2.03
CA THR A 145 -23.76 20.15 -1.61
C THR A 145 -24.41 19.40 -2.79
N ALA A 146 -24.96 18.22 -2.46
CA ALA A 146 -26.00 17.46 -3.17
C ALA A 146 -25.62 16.29 -4.11
N LEU A 147 -26.32 15.17 -3.87
CA LEU A 147 -26.39 13.87 -4.59
C LEU A 147 -26.90 14.05 -6.03
N PRO A 148 -26.50 13.17 -6.98
CA PRO A 148 -27.11 11.84 -7.17
C PRO A 148 -26.11 10.68 -7.28
N LEU A 149 -26.56 9.48 -6.89
CA LEU A 149 -25.85 8.20 -7.12
C LEU A 149 -25.85 7.88 -8.63
N GLY A 150 -24.67 7.81 -9.24
CA GLY A 150 -24.47 7.29 -10.58
C GLY A 150 -23.25 7.93 -11.26
N HIS A 151 -22.22 7.10 -11.51
CA HIS A 151 -21.04 7.19 -12.41
C HIS A 151 -20.34 8.52 -12.74
N ASP A 152 -20.75 9.66 -12.19
CA ASP A 152 -20.00 10.91 -12.32
C ASP A 152 -19.04 11.04 -11.15
N LYS A 153 -17.76 11.23 -11.50
CA LYS A 153 -16.58 11.41 -10.63
C LYS A 153 -16.69 12.63 -9.71
N LYS A 154 -17.70 12.70 -8.84
CA LYS A 154 -17.76 13.69 -7.76
C LYS A 154 -17.03 13.10 -6.56
N ALA A 155 -16.06 13.85 -6.04
CA ALA A 155 -15.43 13.56 -4.77
C ALA A 155 -16.51 13.37 -3.69
N LEU A 156 -16.44 12.29 -2.92
CA LEU A 156 -17.39 12.04 -1.83
C LEU A 156 -17.33 13.18 -0.82
N GLY A 157 -18.48 13.69 -0.40
CA GLY A 157 -18.57 14.60 0.73
C GLY A 157 -18.56 13.85 2.06
N ARG A 158 -18.34 14.59 3.17
CA ARG A 158 -18.35 14.05 4.55
C ARG A 158 -19.53 13.11 4.81
N ARG A 159 -20.75 13.52 4.43
CA ARG A 159 -21.97 12.73 4.64
C ARG A 159 -21.94 11.40 3.90
N ASP A 160 -21.36 11.36 2.70
CA ASP A 160 -21.27 10.15 1.91
C ASP A 160 -20.22 9.19 2.47
N VAL A 161 -19.09 9.71 2.97
CA VAL A 161 -18.09 8.91 3.68
C VAL A 161 -18.66 8.29 4.96
N VAL A 162 -19.42 9.06 5.76
CA VAL A 162 -20.13 8.49 6.93
C VAL A 162 -21.11 7.40 6.52
N ARG A 163 -21.89 7.63 5.44
CA ARG A 163 -22.83 6.61 4.91
C ARG A 163 -22.09 5.36 4.44
N LEU A 164 -20.95 5.53 3.78
CA LEU A 164 -20.09 4.45 3.27
C LEU A 164 -19.56 3.60 4.41
N LEU A 165 -18.91 4.24 5.39
CA LEU A 165 -18.31 3.53 6.52
C LEU A 165 -19.38 2.85 7.39
N LYS A 166 -20.56 3.46 7.59
CA LYS A 166 -21.70 2.79 8.26
C LYS A 166 -22.18 1.57 7.48
N SER A 167 -22.24 1.66 6.15
CA SER A 167 -22.66 0.54 5.31
C SER A 167 -21.66 -0.62 5.41
N LEU A 168 -20.36 -0.34 5.31
CA LEU A 168 -19.31 -1.33 5.54
C LEU A 168 -19.37 -1.94 6.94
N GLN A 169 -19.56 -1.11 7.98
CA GLN A 169 -19.65 -1.56 9.37
C GLN A 169 -20.82 -2.54 9.56
N VAL A 170 -21.99 -2.25 9.00
CA VAL A 170 -23.16 -3.13 9.04
C VAL A 170 -22.87 -4.43 8.31
N SER A 171 -22.39 -4.37 7.06
CA SER A 171 -22.11 -5.56 6.27
C SER A 171 -21.04 -6.46 6.90
N PHE A 172 -19.98 -5.89 7.47
CA PHE A 172 -18.99 -6.67 8.20
C PHE A 172 -19.51 -7.17 9.55
N SER A 173 -20.56 -6.57 10.13
CA SER A 173 -21.16 -7.08 11.37
C SER A 173 -22.05 -8.32 11.16
N GLU A 174 -22.32 -8.71 9.91
CA GLU A 174 -23.17 -9.84 9.59
C GLU A 174 -22.65 -11.16 10.22
N PRO A 175 -23.53 -12.01 10.80
CA PRO A 175 -23.10 -13.21 11.51
C PRO A 175 -22.24 -14.15 10.66
N ASN A 176 -22.59 -14.34 9.39
CA ASN A 176 -21.84 -15.23 8.49
C ASN A 176 -20.42 -14.69 8.24
N PHE A 177 -20.27 -13.38 8.04
CA PHE A 177 -18.97 -12.76 7.87
C PHE A 177 -18.12 -12.92 9.13
N GLN A 178 -18.70 -12.66 10.30
CA GLN A 178 -17.99 -12.78 11.58
C GLN A 178 -17.59 -14.23 11.90
N GLN A 179 -18.39 -15.22 11.48
CA GLN A 179 -18.04 -16.63 11.60
C GLN A 179 -16.84 -17.01 10.72
N GLU A 180 -16.81 -16.60 9.45
CA GLU A 180 -15.67 -16.84 8.58
C GLU A 180 -14.41 -16.14 9.06
N LEU A 181 -14.55 -14.90 9.55
CA LEU A 181 -13.44 -14.16 10.15
C LEU A 181 -12.89 -14.85 11.41
N ALA A 182 -13.75 -15.43 12.24
CA ALA A 182 -13.33 -16.20 13.41
C ALA A 182 -12.54 -17.46 13.00
N LYS A 183 -12.95 -18.15 11.94
CA LYS A 183 -12.20 -19.29 11.39
C LYS A 183 -10.81 -18.87 10.93
N LEU A 184 -10.69 -17.73 10.22
CA LEU A 184 -9.40 -17.19 9.79
C LEU A 184 -8.47 -16.93 10.98
N LYS A 185 -8.99 -16.33 12.06
CA LYS A 185 -8.22 -16.10 13.29
C LYS A 185 -7.75 -17.41 13.94
N GLU A 186 -8.65 -18.38 14.06
CA GLU A 186 -8.31 -19.69 14.62
C GLU A 186 -7.25 -20.41 13.78
N SER A 187 -7.35 -20.32 12.45
CA SER A 187 -6.35 -20.86 11.53
C SER A 187 -4.99 -20.19 11.70
N ASP A 188 -4.93 -18.86 11.83
CA ASP A 188 -3.66 -18.15 12.08
C ASP A 188 -3.05 -18.55 13.43
N MET A 189 -3.85 -18.61 14.49
CA MET A 189 -3.39 -19.02 15.83
C MET A 189 -2.81 -20.43 15.85
N LYS A 190 -3.37 -21.36 15.05
CA LYS A 190 -2.85 -22.72 14.92
C LYS A 190 -1.58 -22.80 14.07
N ALA A 191 -1.43 -21.92 13.08
CA ALA A 191 -0.31 -21.95 12.15
C ALA A 191 0.92 -21.21 12.67
N SER A 192 0.74 -19.99 13.16
CA SER A 192 1.85 -19.10 13.53
C SER A 192 1.57 -18.18 14.71
N GLY A 193 0.33 -17.70 14.89
CA GLY A 193 -0.04 -16.71 15.91
C GLY A 193 0.57 -15.31 15.73
N ILE A 194 1.23 -15.04 14.59
CA ILE A 194 1.84 -13.73 14.32
C ILE A 194 0.76 -12.65 14.16
N ALA A 195 -0.38 -12.98 13.53
CA ALA A 195 -1.44 -12.00 13.37
C ALA A 195 -1.96 -11.56 14.74
N GLU A 196 -2.17 -12.48 15.67
CA GLU A 196 -2.60 -12.19 17.04
C GLU A 196 -1.62 -11.25 17.76
N ALA A 197 -0.32 -11.55 17.68
CA ALA A 197 0.73 -10.69 18.27
C ALA A 197 0.71 -9.26 17.71
N MET A 198 0.26 -9.07 16.47
CA MET A 198 0.09 -7.77 15.82
C MET A 198 -1.34 -7.21 15.92
N GLY A 199 -2.18 -7.73 16.81
CA GLY A 199 -3.56 -7.28 16.99
C GLY A 199 -4.45 -7.53 15.77
N PHE A 200 -4.12 -8.55 14.99
CA PHE A 200 -4.72 -8.90 13.70
C PHE A 200 -4.64 -7.78 12.67
N LEU A 201 -3.63 -6.90 12.76
CA LEU A 201 -3.41 -5.89 11.72
C LEU A 201 -3.25 -6.53 10.34
N GLN A 202 -2.54 -7.66 10.26
CA GLN A 202 -2.43 -8.50 9.07
C GLN A 202 -3.01 -9.88 9.41
N LEU A 203 -4.14 -10.23 8.79
CA LEU A 203 -4.78 -11.54 8.96
C LEU A 203 -4.94 -12.17 7.58
N PRO A 204 -4.18 -13.23 7.25
CA PRO A 204 -4.29 -13.90 5.96
C PRO A 204 -5.74 -14.31 5.65
N GLY A 205 -6.21 -14.08 4.42
CA GLY A 205 -7.56 -14.43 3.97
C GLY A 205 -8.64 -13.39 4.30
N ARG A 206 -8.36 -12.43 5.19
CA ARG A 206 -9.35 -11.40 5.60
C ARG A 206 -9.74 -10.52 4.43
N ASN A 207 -8.75 -10.18 3.61
CA ASN A 207 -8.93 -9.28 2.50
C ASN A 207 -9.84 -9.90 1.43
N GLU A 208 -9.64 -11.16 1.06
CA GLU A 208 -10.52 -11.88 0.13
C GLU A 208 -11.95 -11.95 0.68
N LEU A 209 -12.09 -12.21 1.98
CA LEU A 209 -13.39 -12.22 2.66
C LEU A 209 -14.07 -10.84 2.63
N ALA A 210 -13.32 -9.76 2.88
CA ALA A 210 -13.82 -8.39 2.85
C ALA A 210 -14.16 -7.93 1.43
N PHE A 211 -13.36 -8.33 0.43
CA PHE A 211 -13.50 -7.94 -0.96
C PHE A 211 -14.87 -8.34 -1.52
N ALA A 212 -15.36 -9.54 -1.20
CA ALA A 212 -16.68 -10.00 -1.67
C ALA A 212 -17.84 -9.07 -1.27
N ILE A 213 -17.71 -8.37 -0.13
CA ILE A 213 -18.66 -7.35 0.32
C ILE A 213 -18.34 -6.00 -0.32
N GLN A 214 -17.07 -5.61 -0.29
CA GLN A 214 -16.63 -4.31 -0.80
C GLN A 214 -16.90 -4.15 -2.30
N GLU A 215 -16.71 -5.20 -3.10
CA GLU A 215 -16.96 -5.23 -4.55
C GLU A 215 -18.43 -4.92 -4.87
N GLN A 216 -19.37 -5.43 -4.07
CA GLN A 216 -20.80 -5.17 -4.24
C GLN A 216 -21.18 -3.76 -3.75
N LEU A 217 -20.49 -3.27 -2.73
CA LEU A 217 -20.81 -2.01 -2.07
C LEU A 217 -20.21 -0.80 -2.80
N ALA A 218 -18.99 -0.94 -3.35
CA ALA A 218 -18.25 0.12 -4.03
C ALA A 218 -19.05 0.86 -5.13
N PRO A 219 -19.77 0.17 -6.04
CA PRO A 219 -20.61 0.84 -7.05
C PRO A 219 -21.69 1.75 -6.47
N CYS A 220 -22.22 1.44 -5.28
CA CYS A 220 -23.23 2.26 -4.60
C CYS A 220 -22.68 3.64 -4.14
N PHE A 221 -21.36 3.82 -4.20
CA PHE A 221 -20.67 5.05 -3.84
C PHE A 221 -19.86 5.61 -5.01
N GLY A 222 -20.05 5.09 -6.23
CA GLY A 222 -19.37 5.57 -7.43
C GLY A 222 -17.95 5.04 -7.62
N PHE A 223 -17.55 4.02 -6.86
CA PHE A 223 -16.29 3.31 -7.08
C PHE A 223 -16.51 2.10 -7.99
N GLU A 224 -15.46 1.70 -8.69
CA GLU A 224 -15.48 0.48 -9.49
C GLU A 224 -15.59 -0.76 -8.60
N ALA A 225 -16.33 -1.78 -9.05
CA ALA A 225 -16.33 -3.12 -8.47
C ALA A 225 -15.03 -3.87 -8.83
N SER A 226 -13.90 -3.32 -8.40
CA SER A 226 -12.57 -3.83 -8.68
C SER A 226 -11.66 -3.57 -7.49
N LYS A 227 -10.53 -4.28 -7.40
CA LYS A 227 -9.51 -4.01 -6.37
C LYS A 227 -9.05 -2.55 -6.41
N GLN A 228 -8.88 -1.99 -7.60
CA GLN A 228 -8.53 -0.57 -7.79
C GLN A 228 -9.62 0.37 -7.31
N GLY A 229 -10.89 0.03 -7.50
CA GLY A 229 -12.02 0.78 -6.95
C GLY A 229 -12.09 0.74 -5.42
N ILE A 230 -11.79 -0.41 -4.80
CA ILE A 230 -11.74 -0.53 -3.33
C ILE A 230 -10.59 0.30 -2.76
N LEU A 231 -9.44 0.27 -3.43
CA LEU A 231 -8.29 1.09 -3.11
C LEU A 231 -8.62 2.59 -3.17
N ALA A 232 -9.26 3.05 -4.26
CA ALA A 232 -9.74 4.41 -4.38
C ALA A 232 -10.77 4.78 -3.29
N MET A 233 -11.64 3.83 -2.91
CA MET A 233 -12.59 3.99 -1.82
C MET A 233 -11.89 4.22 -0.47
N ILE A 234 -10.86 3.44 -0.15
CA ILE A 234 -10.07 3.57 1.08
C ILE A 234 -9.34 4.92 1.11
N SER A 235 -8.62 5.30 0.05
CA SER A 235 -7.93 6.59 -0.02
C SER A 235 -8.88 7.78 0.03
N THR A 236 -10.10 7.65 -0.48
CA THR A 236 -11.13 8.68 -0.34
C THR A 236 -11.56 8.84 1.12
N CYS A 237 -11.74 7.73 1.86
CA CYS A 237 -12.07 7.78 3.28
C CYS A 237 -10.91 8.39 4.10
N ALA A 238 -9.66 8.10 3.73
CA ALA A 238 -8.47 8.58 4.42
C ALA A 238 -8.40 10.11 4.54
N GLN A 239 -8.88 10.82 3.50
CA GLN A 239 -8.94 12.30 3.46
C GLN A 239 -9.79 12.91 4.59
N PHE A 240 -10.69 12.14 5.19
CA PHE A 240 -11.62 12.60 6.22
C PHE A 240 -11.23 12.13 7.64
N LEU A 241 -10.11 11.42 7.81
CA LEU A 241 -9.73 10.84 9.10
C LEU A 241 -9.25 11.86 10.16
N MET A 242 -9.14 13.14 9.79
CA MET A 242 -8.97 14.23 10.76
C MET A 242 -10.28 14.61 11.47
N ASP A 243 -11.44 14.21 10.93
CA ASP A 243 -12.73 14.33 11.61
C ASP A 243 -12.88 13.21 12.65
N PRO A 244 -13.05 13.52 13.95
CA PRO A 244 -13.14 12.51 15.00
C PRO A 244 -14.27 11.49 14.81
N GLU A 245 -15.44 11.91 14.30
CA GLU A 245 -16.57 11.00 14.08
C GLU A 245 -16.24 9.99 12.98
N ILE A 246 -15.59 10.45 11.92
CA ILE A 246 -15.18 9.58 10.80
C ILE A 246 -14.03 8.68 11.22
N ALA A 247 -13.08 9.19 12.01
CA ALA A 247 -11.97 8.41 12.54
C ALA A 247 -12.44 7.27 13.45
N GLU A 248 -13.42 7.53 14.33
CA GLU A 248 -14.03 6.50 15.18
C GLU A 248 -14.79 5.46 14.37
N LEU A 249 -15.55 5.91 13.36
CA LEU A 249 -16.29 5.02 12.49
C LEU A 249 -15.37 4.14 11.63
N PHE A 250 -14.26 4.71 11.15
CA PHE A 250 -13.21 3.97 10.44
C PHE A 250 -12.58 2.90 11.33
N ASP A 251 -12.25 3.23 12.58
CA ASP A 251 -11.78 2.23 13.55
C ASP A 251 -12.84 1.14 13.79
N ALA A 252 -14.12 1.52 13.90
CA ALA A 252 -15.19 0.57 14.13
C ALA A 252 -15.39 -0.40 12.95
N VAL A 253 -15.22 0.06 11.70
CA VAL A 253 -15.16 -0.80 10.52
C VAL A 253 -13.98 -1.78 10.63
N ASN A 254 -12.78 -1.29 10.95
CA ASN A 254 -11.59 -2.13 11.08
C ASN A 254 -11.68 -3.14 12.25
N MET A 255 -12.37 -2.79 13.33
CA MET A 255 -12.69 -3.73 14.41
C MET A 255 -13.62 -4.85 13.93
N LYS A 256 -14.59 -4.55 13.04
CA LYS A 256 -15.43 -5.57 12.40
C LYS A 256 -14.68 -6.42 11.38
N LEU A 257 -13.60 -5.88 10.83
CA LEU A 257 -12.59 -6.64 10.10
C LEU A 257 -11.62 -7.41 11.02
N GLY A 258 -11.84 -7.37 12.33
CA GLY A 258 -11.18 -8.23 13.31
C GLY A 258 -9.92 -7.65 13.94
N MET A 259 -9.54 -6.41 13.63
CA MET A 259 -8.42 -5.73 14.27
C MET A 259 -8.74 -5.40 15.74
N THR A 260 -7.71 -5.38 16.59
CA THR A 260 -7.84 -4.84 17.96
C THR A 260 -7.90 -3.31 17.94
N PRO A 261 -8.39 -2.66 19.02
CA PRO A 261 -8.40 -1.19 19.10
C PRO A 261 -7.02 -0.55 18.88
N GLU A 262 -5.96 -1.18 19.37
CA GLU A 262 -4.58 -0.72 19.21
C GLU A 262 -4.12 -0.84 17.76
N ALA A 263 -4.46 -1.95 17.10
CA ALA A 263 -4.17 -2.16 15.67
C ALA A 263 -4.95 -1.16 14.79
N CYS A 264 -6.21 -0.86 15.11
CA CYS A 264 -6.98 0.18 14.41
C CYS A 264 -6.30 1.55 14.50
N LYS A 265 -5.88 1.96 15.70
CA LYS A 265 -5.17 3.24 15.90
C LYS A 265 -3.85 3.28 15.13
N ALA A 266 -3.08 2.19 15.17
CA ALA A 266 -1.83 2.05 14.43
C ALA A 266 -2.06 2.09 12.91
N PHE A 267 -3.11 1.45 12.43
CA PHE A 267 -3.49 1.48 11.02
C PHE A 267 -3.92 2.87 10.58
N ARG A 268 -4.82 3.52 11.34
CA ARG A 268 -5.26 4.88 11.09
C ARG A 268 -4.07 5.83 11.00
N ALA A 269 -3.12 5.76 11.92
CA ALA A 269 -1.91 6.58 11.88
C ALA A 269 -1.09 6.41 10.59
N LYS A 270 -1.09 5.22 9.98
CA LYS A 270 -0.38 4.95 8.72
C LYS A 270 -1.10 5.49 7.48
N VAL A 271 -2.43 5.56 7.51
CA VAL A 271 -3.26 6.00 6.39
C VAL A 271 -3.69 7.47 6.48
N LEU A 272 -3.44 8.16 7.60
CA LEU A 272 -3.73 9.59 7.71
C LEU A 272 -2.93 10.34 6.63
N PRO A 273 -3.57 11.22 5.85
CA PRO A 273 -2.85 12.12 4.97
C PRO A 273 -1.93 13.00 5.82
N GLN A 274 -0.67 13.12 5.41
CA GLN A 274 0.31 13.96 6.09
C GLN A 274 -0.17 15.42 6.01
N THR A 275 -0.52 16.04 7.15
CA THR A 275 -0.89 17.45 7.19
C THR A 275 0.36 18.31 7.11
N CYS A 276 0.44 19.21 6.13
CA CYS A 276 1.45 20.27 6.09
C CYS A 276 1.22 21.22 7.28
N GLY A 277 2.12 21.16 8.26
CA GLY A 277 2.33 22.22 9.25
C GLY A 277 3.47 23.13 8.82
#